data_AF-R6MZG2-F1
#
_entry.id   AF-R6MZG2-F1
#
_cell.length_a   1.000
_cell.length_b   1.000
_cell.length_c   1.000
_cell.angle_alpha   90.00
_cell.angle_beta   90.00
_cell.angle_gamma   90.00
#
_symmetry.space_group_name_H-M   'P 1'
#
loop_
_entity.id
_entity.type
_entity.pdbx_description
1 polymer ?
#
loop_
_entity_poly.entity_id
_entity_poly.type
_entity_poly.pdbx_seq_one_letter_code
_entity_poly.pdbx_strand_id
1 'polypeptide(L)'
;MKKLFLIVMACALSFTALTGCGAGDVGGPGYQSSSQAAENQSQAAETSSQANLDPDDYEANLDGLCKYFEDKGFVNKESKKDMYADVIGAKAGYKYEATINGGNYIIELYEFDTENLDSHGSSTVSAVKAEGHYTMLDNQINAMLSDNGKYMMSYGDVSEDEANKQRKEEIVKAFNEFH
;
A
#
# COMPACT_ATOMS: atom_id res chain seq x y z
N MET A 1 -20.64 61.14 -3.02
CA MET A 1 -21.99 60.88 -3.59
C MET A 1 -22.21 59.37 -3.52
N LYS A 2 -23.09 58.87 -2.64
CA LYS A 2 -24.47 58.38 -2.96
C LYS A 2 -24.41 57.18 -3.94
N LYS A 3 -24.86 55.94 -3.67
CA LYS A 3 -25.68 55.32 -2.60
C LYS A 3 -25.50 53.78 -2.64
N LEU A 4 -25.81 53.17 -1.50
CA LEU A 4 -26.19 51.76 -1.27
C LEU A 4 -27.26 51.23 -2.25
N PHE A 5 -27.23 49.94 -2.58
CA PHE A 5 -28.44 49.12 -2.77
C PHE A 5 -28.21 47.66 -2.32
N LEU A 6 -28.95 47.29 -1.28
CA LEU A 6 -29.29 45.93 -0.83
C LEU A 6 -30.53 45.46 -1.60
N ILE A 7 -30.58 44.20 -2.04
CA ILE A 7 -31.85 43.47 -2.26
C ILE A 7 -31.73 42.06 -1.70
N VAL A 8 -32.65 41.77 -0.79
CA VAL A 8 -33.01 40.50 -0.14
C VAL A 8 -34.12 39.85 -0.97
N MET A 9 -34.13 38.51 -1.16
CA MET A 9 -35.40 37.76 -1.10
C MET A 9 -35.20 36.25 -0.93
N ALA A 10 -35.96 35.71 0.03
CA ALA A 10 -36.03 34.32 0.45
C ALA A 10 -37.12 33.54 -0.31
N CYS A 11 -37.27 32.26 0.09
CA CYS A 11 -38.38 31.33 -0.16
C CYS A 11 -38.35 30.62 -1.53
N ALA A 12 -38.72 29.35 -1.67
CA ALA A 12 -39.12 28.29 -0.75
C ALA A 12 -39.18 26.97 -1.56
N LEU A 13 -38.97 25.85 -0.86
CA LEU A 13 -39.67 24.56 -0.97
C LEU A 13 -40.31 24.19 -2.33
N SER A 14 -39.97 23.01 -2.86
CA SER A 14 -40.87 21.85 -2.78
C SER A 14 -40.27 20.57 -3.38
N PHE A 15 -40.59 19.47 -2.70
CA PHE A 15 -40.34 18.07 -3.03
C PHE A 15 -41.05 17.65 -4.31
N THR A 16 -40.43 16.72 -5.06
CA THR A 16 -41.17 15.58 -5.63
C THR A 16 -40.33 14.31 -5.48
N ALA A 17 -40.92 13.32 -4.82
CA ALA A 17 -40.48 11.94 -4.81
C ALA A 17 -41.19 11.19 -5.94
N LEU A 18 -40.53 10.17 -6.52
CA LEU A 18 -41.02 8.79 -6.70
C LEU A 18 -40.24 8.05 -7.81
N THR A 19 -39.53 7.02 -7.37
CA THR A 19 -39.40 5.65 -7.93
C THR A 19 -39.39 5.43 -9.44
N GLY A 20 -38.35 4.75 -9.90
CA GLY A 20 -38.36 3.98 -11.15
C GLY A 20 -37.25 2.94 -11.18
N CYS A 21 -37.46 1.79 -10.52
CA CYS A 21 -36.72 0.57 -10.83
C CYS A 21 -37.43 -0.10 -12.01
N GLY A 22 -36.72 -0.27 -13.13
CA GLY A 22 -37.21 -0.95 -14.32
C GLY A 22 -36.03 -1.61 -15.03
N ALA A 23 -35.90 -2.92 -14.83
CA ALA A 23 -35.07 -3.78 -15.65
C ALA A 23 -35.76 -4.03 -17.00
N GLY A 24 -35.00 -4.09 -18.10
CA GLY A 24 -35.50 -4.53 -19.40
C GLY A 24 -34.70 -4.04 -20.60
N ASP A 25 -33.76 -4.88 -21.01
CA ASP A 25 -32.97 -4.94 -22.25
C ASP A 25 -33.67 -4.53 -23.56
N VAL A 26 -32.95 -3.87 -24.49
CA VAL A 26 -32.85 -4.26 -25.92
C VAL A 26 -31.76 -3.44 -26.66
N GLY A 27 -30.60 -4.09 -26.86
CA GLY A 27 -29.78 -4.12 -28.11
C GLY A 27 -29.45 -2.86 -28.92
N GLY A 28 -28.15 -2.54 -29.01
CA GLY A 28 -27.51 -1.80 -30.10
C GLY A 28 -26.02 -2.18 -30.21
N PRO A 29 -25.47 -2.47 -31.41
CA PRO A 29 -24.23 -3.23 -31.56
C PRO A 29 -23.00 -2.33 -31.46
N GLY A 30 -21.98 -2.79 -30.74
CA GLY A 30 -20.64 -2.22 -30.87
C GLY A 30 -19.78 -2.33 -29.63
N TYR A 31 -19.37 -3.54 -29.25
CA TYR A 31 -17.96 -3.95 -29.24
C TYR A 31 -17.88 -5.32 -28.56
N GLN A 32 -17.32 -6.29 -29.28
CA GLN A 32 -17.00 -7.60 -28.75
C GLN A 32 -15.55 -7.53 -28.27
N SER A 33 -15.33 -7.59 -26.96
CA SER A 33 -14.12 -8.19 -26.41
C SER A 33 -14.51 -9.04 -25.21
N SER A 34 -14.06 -10.29 -25.30
CA SER A 34 -14.43 -11.48 -24.53
C SER A 34 -14.46 -11.30 -23.02
N SER A 35 -15.55 -11.80 -22.45
CA SER A 35 -15.71 -12.20 -21.07
C SER A 35 -14.62 -13.16 -20.59
N GLN A 36 -13.94 -12.81 -19.50
CA GLN A 36 -13.66 -13.74 -18.42
C GLN A 36 -13.84 -12.95 -17.12
N ALA A 37 -15.03 -13.12 -16.53
CA ALA A 37 -15.21 -12.86 -15.12
C ALA A 37 -14.30 -13.87 -14.39
N ALA A 38 -13.11 -13.44 -14.02
CA ALA A 38 -12.39 -14.09 -12.94
C ALA A 38 -13.26 -13.87 -11.71
N GLU A 39 -13.80 -14.95 -11.17
CA GLU A 39 -14.26 -15.00 -9.79
C GLU A 39 -13.03 -14.62 -8.96
N ASN A 40 -12.90 -13.33 -8.66
CA ASN A 40 -11.91 -12.85 -7.73
C ASN A 40 -12.41 -13.36 -6.38
N GLN A 41 -11.89 -14.52 -6.00
CA GLN A 41 -12.10 -15.10 -4.70
C GLN A 41 -11.37 -14.15 -3.73
N SER A 42 -12.12 -13.12 -3.30
CA SER A 42 -11.74 -12.20 -2.25
C SER A 42 -11.55 -13.04 -1.00
N GLN A 43 -10.37 -13.62 -0.83
CA GLN A 43 -9.86 -13.90 0.49
C GLN A 43 -9.57 -12.53 1.08
N ALA A 44 -10.60 -11.98 1.71
CA ALA A 44 -10.39 -11.07 2.81
C ALA A 44 -9.30 -11.73 3.66
N ALA A 45 -8.22 -11.00 3.93
CA ALA A 45 -7.29 -11.39 4.96
C ALA A 45 -8.14 -11.58 6.22
N GLU A 46 -8.43 -12.83 6.56
CA GLU A 46 -9.03 -13.20 7.83
C GLU A 46 -8.14 -12.50 8.86
N THR A 47 -8.72 -11.56 9.62
CA THR A 47 -8.08 -11.04 10.82
C THR A 47 -7.91 -12.24 11.74
N SER A 48 -6.81 -12.96 11.56
CA SER A 48 -6.36 -13.97 12.48
C SER A 48 -6.16 -13.26 13.80
N SER A 49 -6.83 -13.74 14.84
CA SER A 49 -6.54 -13.38 16.23
C SER A 49 -5.02 -13.31 16.39
N GLN A 50 -4.47 -12.09 16.52
CA GLN A 50 -3.04 -11.84 16.60
C GLN A 50 -2.50 -12.65 17.77
N ALA A 51 -1.91 -13.81 17.48
CA ALA A 51 -0.88 -14.36 18.34
C ALA A 51 0.16 -13.24 18.48
N ASN A 52 0.65 -13.02 19.69
CA ASN A 52 1.74 -12.08 19.90
C ASN A 52 3.01 -12.72 19.32
N LEU A 53 3.15 -12.66 17.99
CA LEU A 53 4.29 -13.17 17.26
C LEU A 53 5.49 -12.29 17.58
N ASP A 54 6.54 -12.91 18.09
CA ASP A 54 7.82 -12.29 18.43
C ASP A 54 8.72 -12.27 17.18
N PRO A 55 9.22 -11.12 16.72
CA PRO A 55 10.15 -11.06 15.59
C PRO A 55 11.44 -11.89 15.81
N ASP A 56 11.85 -12.12 17.06
CA ASP A 56 13.04 -12.91 17.40
C ASP A 56 12.89 -14.42 17.10
N ASP A 57 11.65 -14.89 16.88
CA ASP A 57 11.37 -16.28 16.48
C ASP A 57 11.67 -16.54 14.98
N TYR A 58 12.09 -15.51 14.24
CA TYR A 58 12.33 -15.56 12.80
C TYR A 58 13.81 -15.36 12.49
N GLU A 59 14.26 -15.92 11.36
CA GLU A 59 15.63 -15.75 10.90
C GLU A 59 15.93 -14.27 10.61
N ALA A 60 17.04 -13.73 11.14
CA ALA A 60 17.44 -12.34 10.94
C ALA A 60 17.95 -12.06 9.51
N ASN A 61 17.08 -12.19 8.51
CA ASN A 61 17.30 -11.93 7.10
C ASN A 61 15.97 -11.58 6.39
N LEU A 62 16.04 -11.26 5.09
CA LEU A 62 14.86 -10.88 4.31
C LEU A 62 13.76 -11.96 4.28
N ASP A 63 14.12 -13.23 4.23
CA ASP A 63 13.13 -14.32 4.20
C ASP A 63 12.42 -14.45 5.54
N GLY A 64 13.13 -14.26 6.67
CA GLY A 64 12.49 -14.20 7.99
C GLY A 64 11.58 -13.00 8.14
N LEU A 65 11.97 -11.82 7.65
CA LEU A 65 11.12 -10.63 7.63
C LEU A 65 9.85 -10.87 6.81
N CYS A 66 9.98 -11.47 5.63
CA CYS A 66 8.85 -11.84 4.78
C CYS A 66 7.92 -12.80 5.50
N LYS A 67 8.46 -13.86 6.12
CA LYS A 67 7.67 -14.84 6.84
C LYS A 67 6.96 -14.22 8.05
N TYR A 68 7.61 -13.31 8.76
CA TYR A 68 6.98 -12.56 9.85
C TYR A 68 5.80 -11.70 9.36
N PHE A 69 5.94 -11.03 8.22
CA PHE A 69 4.87 -10.24 7.61
C PHE A 69 3.72 -11.13 7.07
N GLU A 70 4.04 -12.30 6.53
CA GLU A 70 3.06 -13.31 6.11
C GLU A 70 2.25 -13.82 7.32
N ASP A 71 2.93 -14.22 8.40
CA ASP A 71 2.29 -14.78 9.60
C ASP A 71 1.47 -13.72 10.38
N LYS A 72 1.84 -12.43 10.28
CA LYS A 72 1.03 -11.30 10.79
C LYS A 72 -0.17 -10.96 9.89
N GLY A 73 -0.25 -11.53 8.69
CA GLY A 73 -1.29 -11.23 7.70
C GLY A 73 -1.18 -9.82 7.10
N PHE A 74 0.04 -9.26 7.03
CA PHE A 74 0.32 -7.99 6.36
C PHE A 74 0.49 -8.16 4.86
N VAL A 75 1.01 -9.32 4.44
CA VAL A 75 1.21 -9.68 3.04
C VAL A 75 0.70 -11.10 2.77
N ASN A 76 0.48 -11.41 1.50
CA ASN A 76 0.11 -12.75 1.06
C ASN A 76 1.29 -13.38 0.31
N LYS A 77 1.72 -14.56 0.75
CA LYS A 77 2.79 -15.34 0.11
C LYS A 77 2.57 -15.55 -1.40
N GLU A 78 1.33 -15.76 -1.82
CA GLU A 78 0.97 -15.99 -3.23
C GLU A 78 1.13 -14.73 -4.10
N SER A 79 1.23 -13.53 -3.50
CA SER A 79 1.49 -12.29 -4.22
C SER A 79 2.97 -11.87 -4.24
N LYS A 80 3.86 -12.66 -3.62
CA LYS A 80 5.31 -12.41 -3.59
C LYS A 80 5.89 -12.42 -5.00
N LYS A 81 6.60 -11.35 -5.36
CA LYS A 81 7.34 -11.21 -6.63
C LYS A 81 8.76 -10.75 -6.35
N ASP A 82 9.73 -11.32 -7.07
CA ASP A 82 11.13 -10.87 -7.02
C ASP A 82 11.28 -9.45 -7.56
N MET A 83 12.14 -8.66 -6.94
CA MET A 83 12.52 -7.33 -7.39
C MET A 83 13.97 -7.33 -7.89
N TYR A 84 14.26 -6.49 -8.89
CA TYR A 84 15.63 -6.18 -9.30
C TYR A 84 16.29 -5.27 -8.25
N ALA A 85 16.67 -5.85 -7.12
CA ALA A 85 17.14 -5.12 -5.93
C ALA A 85 18.51 -4.45 -6.13
N ASP A 86 19.31 -4.96 -7.04
CA ASP A 86 20.62 -4.42 -7.43
C ASP A 86 20.52 -2.99 -7.97
N VAL A 87 19.40 -2.62 -8.60
CA VAL A 87 19.19 -1.26 -9.13
C VAL A 87 19.20 -0.17 -8.06
N ILE A 88 18.91 -0.55 -6.80
CA ILE A 88 18.97 0.33 -5.63
C ILE A 88 20.13 -0.03 -4.68
N GLY A 89 20.98 -0.98 -5.06
CA GLY A 89 22.11 -1.48 -4.27
C GLY A 89 21.71 -2.37 -3.08
N ALA A 90 20.52 -2.97 -3.12
CA ALA A 90 20.09 -3.97 -2.14
C ALA A 90 20.55 -5.38 -2.55
N LYS A 91 20.78 -6.25 -1.56
CA LYS A 91 21.16 -7.66 -1.74
C LYS A 91 20.03 -8.50 -2.32
N ALA A 92 18.81 -8.23 -1.87
CA ALA A 92 17.59 -8.90 -2.32
C ALA A 92 16.38 -8.00 -2.06
N GLY A 93 15.29 -8.27 -2.77
CA GLY A 93 14.05 -7.50 -2.63
C GLY A 93 12.83 -8.27 -3.13
N TYR A 94 11.72 -8.09 -2.44
CA TYR A 94 10.43 -8.69 -2.78
C TYR A 94 9.31 -7.66 -2.76
N LYS A 95 8.38 -7.79 -3.69
CA LYS A 95 7.13 -7.02 -3.73
C LYS A 95 5.94 -7.90 -3.41
N TYR A 96 5.00 -7.35 -2.66
CA TYR A 96 3.71 -7.92 -2.34
C TYR A 96 2.61 -6.95 -2.76
N GLU A 97 1.56 -7.48 -3.38
CA GLU A 97 0.33 -6.76 -3.69
C GLU A 97 -0.77 -7.33 -2.78
N ALA A 98 -1.50 -6.45 -2.09
CA ALA A 98 -2.57 -6.86 -1.18
C ALA A 98 -3.81 -5.97 -1.36
N THR A 99 -4.99 -6.56 -1.17
CA THR A 99 -6.24 -5.79 -1.06
C THR A 99 -6.76 -5.92 0.37
N ILE A 100 -6.77 -4.82 1.11
CA ILE A 100 -7.23 -4.73 2.51
C ILE A 100 -8.32 -3.66 2.57
N ASN A 101 -9.50 -4.04 3.05
CA ASN A 101 -10.67 -3.15 3.14
C ASN A 101 -11.04 -2.45 1.81
N GLY A 102 -10.78 -3.09 0.66
CA GLY A 102 -11.05 -2.53 -0.66
C GLY A 102 -10.00 -1.54 -1.19
N GLY A 103 -8.99 -1.17 -0.39
CA GLY A 103 -7.80 -0.49 -0.86
C GLY A 103 -6.77 -1.49 -1.40
N ASN A 104 -6.00 -1.10 -2.42
CA ASN A 104 -4.89 -1.88 -2.94
C ASN A 104 -3.59 -1.30 -2.39
N TYR A 105 -2.75 -2.14 -1.80
CA TYR A 105 -1.48 -1.74 -1.21
C TYR A 105 -0.35 -2.50 -1.89
N ILE A 106 0.76 -1.81 -2.05
CA ILE A 106 2.03 -2.40 -2.50
C ILE A 106 3.02 -2.30 -1.34
N ILE A 107 3.56 -3.43 -0.93
CA ILE A 107 4.65 -3.48 0.06
C ILE A 107 5.87 -4.05 -0.64
N GLU A 108 6.98 -3.31 -0.63
CA GLU A 108 8.26 -3.82 -1.08
C GLU A 108 9.21 -3.90 0.11
N LEU A 109 9.90 -5.03 0.27
CA LEU A 109 10.84 -5.29 1.35
C LEU A 109 12.21 -5.60 0.74
N TYR A 110 13.25 -4.98 1.26
CA TYR A 110 14.62 -5.11 0.79
C TYR A 110 15.58 -5.37 1.94
N GLU A 111 16.66 -6.12 1.67
CA GLU A 111 17.81 -6.29 2.58
C GLU A 111 19.05 -5.66 1.95
N PHE A 112 19.77 -4.86 2.74
CA PHE A 112 21.04 -4.26 2.37
C PHE A 112 22.20 -4.96 3.09
N ASP A 113 23.33 -5.11 2.40
CA ASP A 113 24.60 -5.44 3.03
C ASP A 113 25.23 -4.16 3.58
N THR A 114 24.91 -3.84 4.83
CA THR A 114 25.35 -2.59 5.49
C THR A 114 26.86 -2.53 5.72
N GLU A 115 27.55 -3.67 5.65
CA GLU A 115 29.01 -3.74 5.77
C GLU A 115 29.70 -3.50 4.42
N ASN A 116 29.01 -3.76 3.30
CA ASN A 116 29.57 -3.71 1.95
C ASN A 116 28.66 -2.99 0.93
N LEU A 117 28.12 -1.82 1.30
CA LEU A 117 27.30 -1.00 0.38
C LEU A 117 28.13 -0.50 -0.81
N ASP A 118 27.57 -0.66 -2.02
CA ASP A 118 28.09 0.01 -3.21
C ASP A 118 27.62 1.48 -3.26
N SER A 119 27.94 2.18 -4.37
CA SER A 119 27.53 3.57 -4.55
C SER A 119 26.01 3.75 -4.66
N HIS A 120 25.30 2.77 -5.22
CA HIS A 120 23.84 2.82 -5.34
C HIS A 120 23.19 2.63 -3.98
N GLY A 121 23.59 1.60 -3.24
CA GLY A 121 23.08 1.29 -1.91
C GLY A 121 23.37 2.42 -0.93
N SER A 122 24.59 2.98 -0.96
CA SER A 122 24.94 4.15 -0.14
C SER A 122 24.05 5.36 -0.44
N SER A 123 23.77 5.62 -1.72
CA SER A 123 22.89 6.71 -2.15
C SER A 123 21.45 6.48 -1.71
N THR A 124 20.90 5.28 -1.92
CA THR A 124 19.53 4.91 -1.55
C THR A 124 19.33 5.02 -0.05
N VAL A 125 20.19 4.36 0.75
CA VAL A 125 20.10 4.36 2.22
C VAL A 125 20.20 5.78 2.76
N SER A 126 21.13 6.60 2.23
CA SER A 126 21.28 7.98 2.68
C SER A 126 20.06 8.85 2.33
N ALA A 127 19.52 8.72 1.12
CA ALA A 127 18.33 9.46 0.69
C ALA A 127 17.11 9.09 1.53
N VAL A 128 16.85 7.80 1.72
CA VAL A 128 15.71 7.34 2.52
C VAL A 128 15.85 7.78 3.98
N LYS A 129 17.06 7.72 4.55
CA LYS A 129 17.31 8.18 5.92
C LYS A 129 17.09 9.68 6.10
N ALA A 130 17.45 10.49 5.11
CA ALA A 130 17.35 11.95 5.19
C ALA A 130 15.98 12.48 4.78
N GLU A 131 15.33 11.85 3.80
CA GLU A 131 14.19 12.41 3.06
C GLU A 131 12.94 11.50 3.10
N GLY A 132 13.07 10.26 3.56
CA GLY A 132 11.96 9.28 3.59
C GLY A 132 11.58 8.71 2.21
N HIS A 133 12.43 8.92 1.21
CA HIS A 133 12.23 8.41 -0.15
C HIS A 133 13.55 8.28 -0.91
N TYR A 134 13.51 7.58 -2.03
CA TYR A 134 14.60 7.55 -3.02
C TYR A 134 14.03 7.79 -4.43
N THR A 135 14.89 8.15 -5.37
CA THR A 135 14.47 8.41 -6.76
C THR A 135 14.76 7.20 -7.64
N MET A 136 13.76 6.72 -8.36
CA MET A 136 13.88 5.67 -9.38
C MET A 136 13.14 6.06 -10.65
N LEU A 137 13.85 6.12 -11.78
CA LEU A 137 13.28 6.52 -13.09
C LEU A 137 12.45 7.80 -12.99
N ASP A 138 13.00 8.83 -12.36
CA ASP A 138 12.38 10.14 -12.11
C ASP A 138 11.16 10.15 -11.17
N ASN A 139 10.81 9.02 -10.56
CA ASN A 139 9.76 8.93 -9.54
C ASN A 139 10.37 8.91 -8.14
N GLN A 140 9.72 9.60 -7.20
CA GLN A 140 10.03 9.47 -5.78
C GLN A 140 9.27 8.27 -5.21
N ILE A 141 10.02 7.30 -4.70
CA ILE A 141 9.48 6.12 -4.05
C ILE A 141 9.63 6.31 -2.54
N ASN A 142 8.51 6.48 -1.85
CA ASN A 142 8.49 6.58 -0.39
C ASN A 142 8.98 5.27 0.22
N ALA A 143 9.89 5.39 1.17
CA ALA A 143 10.46 4.24 1.85
C ALA A 143 10.90 4.61 3.27
N MET A 144 11.13 3.59 4.08
CA MET A 144 11.72 3.73 5.41
C MET A 144 12.74 2.63 5.65
N LEU A 145 13.73 2.93 6.49
CA LEU A 145 14.70 1.96 6.95
C LEU A 145 14.25 1.40 8.30
N SER A 146 14.56 0.12 8.54
CA SER A 146 14.46 -0.46 9.88
C SER A 146 15.44 0.24 10.82
N ASP A 147 15.23 0.10 12.14
CA ASP A 147 16.08 0.75 13.15
C ASP A 147 17.56 0.36 13.04
N ASN A 148 17.84 -0.87 12.62
CA ASN A 148 19.21 -1.35 12.37
C ASN A 148 19.77 -0.99 10.98
N GLY A 149 18.97 -0.34 10.12
CA GLY A 149 19.33 0.07 8.76
C GLY A 149 19.54 -1.07 7.76
N LYS A 150 19.37 -2.33 8.18
CA LYS A 150 19.58 -3.52 7.34
C LYS A 150 18.44 -3.74 6.36
N TYR A 151 17.22 -3.37 6.74
CA TYR A 151 16.03 -3.56 5.91
C TYR A 151 15.48 -2.22 5.46
N MET A 152 14.86 -2.21 4.28
CA MET A 152 14.08 -1.08 3.79
C MET A 152 12.70 -1.57 3.38
N MET A 153 11.68 -0.79 3.71
CA MET A 153 10.32 -1.02 3.27
C MET A 153 9.84 0.16 2.42
N SER A 154 9.37 -0.10 1.20
CA SER A 154 8.49 0.82 0.49
C SER A 154 7.03 0.41 0.73
N TYR A 155 6.19 1.42 0.90
CA TYR A 155 4.78 1.21 1.20
C TYR A 155 3.93 2.15 0.32
N GLY A 156 3.33 1.58 -0.71
CA GLY A 156 2.59 2.28 -1.76
C GLY A 156 1.09 2.28 -1.53
N ASP A 157 0.53 3.50 -1.61
CA ASP A 157 -0.89 3.88 -1.65
C ASP A 157 -1.80 3.22 -0.60
N VAL A 158 -1.94 3.92 0.53
CA VAL A 158 -2.94 3.61 1.55
C VAL A 158 -4.05 4.62 1.44
N SER A 159 -5.29 4.15 1.26
CA SER A 159 -6.44 5.02 1.39
C SER A 159 -6.40 5.77 2.73
N GLU A 160 -6.95 6.99 2.74
CA GLU A 160 -7.09 7.82 3.95
C GLU A 160 -8.18 7.32 4.92
N ASP A 161 -8.79 6.17 4.65
CA ASP A 161 -9.74 5.53 5.57
C ASP A 161 -9.02 5.11 6.86
N GLU A 162 -9.67 5.35 8.01
CA GLU A 162 -9.06 5.13 9.34
C GLU A 162 -8.57 3.69 9.55
N ALA A 163 -9.27 2.70 9.03
CA ALA A 163 -8.84 1.30 9.11
C ALA A 163 -7.51 1.04 8.37
N ASN A 164 -7.26 1.78 7.28
CA ASN A 164 -6.06 1.64 6.47
C ASN A 164 -4.88 2.39 7.10
N LYS A 165 -5.14 3.53 7.76
CA LYS A 165 -4.16 4.22 8.62
C LYS A 165 -3.71 3.34 9.77
N GLN A 166 -4.65 2.72 10.50
CA GLN A 166 -4.32 1.82 11.60
C GLN A 166 -3.48 0.64 11.10
N ARG A 167 -3.85 0.03 9.97
CA ARG A 167 -3.08 -1.09 9.40
C ARG A 167 -1.67 -0.66 9.00
N LYS A 168 -1.49 0.56 8.46
CA LYS A 168 -0.17 1.12 8.18
C LYS A 168 0.68 1.24 9.45
N GLU A 169 0.11 1.77 10.54
CA GLU A 169 0.81 1.93 11.81
C GLU A 169 1.27 0.58 12.37
N GLU A 170 0.43 -0.46 12.28
CA GLU A 170 0.76 -1.83 12.68
C GLU A 170 1.93 -2.40 11.87
N ILE A 171 1.92 -2.22 10.55
CA ILE A 171 2.98 -2.66 9.64
C ILE A 171 4.30 -1.95 9.95
N VAL A 172 4.27 -0.61 10.09
CA VAL A 172 5.46 0.19 10.40
C VAL A 172 6.05 -0.19 11.75
N LYS A 173 5.21 -0.40 12.76
CA LYS A 173 5.65 -0.86 14.08
C LYS A 173 6.35 -2.22 13.98
N ALA A 174 5.72 -3.18 13.31
CA ALA A 174 6.28 -4.53 13.15
C ALA A 174 7.59 -4.51 12.34
N PHE A 175 7.69 -3.65 11.32
CA PHE A 175 8.89 -3.48 10.53
C PHE A 175 10.09 -3.03 11.38
N ASN A 176 9.89 -2.03 12.23
CA ASN A 176 10.96 -1.50 13.10
C ASN A 176 11.31 -2.46 14.23
N GLU A 177 10.37 -3.30 14.67
CA GLU A 177 10.60 -4.35 15.67
C GLU A 177 11.41 -5.53 15.13
N PHE A 178 11.66 -5.66 13.82
CA PHE A 178 12.42 -6.77 13.25
C PHE A 178 13.92 -6.44 13.13
N HIS A 179 14.81 -7.35 13.56
CA HIS A 179 16.26 -7.14 13.62
C HIS A 179 17.08 -8.20 12.88
#